data_AF-A0A2U1MUX3-F1
#
_entry.id   AF-A0A2U1MUX3-F1
#
_cell.length_a   1.000
_cell.length_b   1.000
_cell.length_c   1.000
_cell.angle_alpha   90.00
_cell.angle_beta   90.00
_cell.angle_gamma   90.00
#
_symmetry.space_group_name_H-M   'P 1'
#
loop_
_entity.id
_entity.type
_entity.pdbx_description
1 polymer ?
#
loop_
_entity_poly.entity_id
_entity_poly.type
_entity_poly.pdbx_seq_one_letter_code
_entity_poly.pdbx_strand_id
1 'polypeptide(L)'
;MKLQTMIWFMDGNSQFPSLGSIRLDVPTPTNENVLSLYCSVHYIVLISVDHDDLPDGGSGHFAETVRAMKKSKPEIMAECLTSDFQGDLEAVSMLANSGLDIFAHNIETVNASREIYEQSLSVLKHTKLSKEGMITKTSIMLGLGETDDELKEAMAHLRVHVQYMFEHYYHILKRYIHPPYS
;
A
#
# COMPACT_ATOMS: atom_id res chain seq x y z
N MET A 1 13.97 -19.40 -2.30
CA MET A 1 13.87 -18.10 -3.00
C MET A 1 13.54 -17.06 -1.94
N LYS A 2 14.36 -16.01 -1.78
CA LYS A 2 14.13 -15.01 -0.72
C LYS A 2 13.29 -13.88 -1.30
N LEU A 3 12.08 -13.71 -0.76
CA LEU A 3 11.21 -12.58 -1.05
C LEU A 3 11.88 -11.28 -0.59
N GLN A 4 11.99 -10.31 -1.50
CA GLN A 4 12.61 -9.01 -1.19
C GLN A 4 11.54 -8.07 -0.64
N THR A 5 11.64 -7.69 0.63
CA THR A 5 10.78 -6.67 1.23
C THR A 5 11.50 -5.32 1.24
N MET A 6 10.93 -4.32 0.58
CA MET A 6 11.42 -2.94 0.69
C MET A 6 10.67 -2.23 1.81
N ILE A 7 11.40 -1.80 2.84
CA ILE A 7 10.85 -1.05 3.97
C ILE A 7 11.22 0.41 3.83
N TRP A 8 10.19 1.26 3.85
CA TRP A 8 10.36 2.70 3.97
C TRP A 8 10.07 3.14 5.40
N PHE A 9 11.02 3.91 5.93
CA PHE A 9 10.94 4.54 7.23
C PHE A 9 10.44 5.97 7.04
N MET A 10 9.35 6.31 7.71
CA MET A 10 8.83 7.68 7.74
C MET A 10 9.04 8.24 9.15
N ASP A 11 9.64 9.44 9.25
CA ASP A 11 9.52 10.21 10.48
C ASP A 11 8.07 10.70 10.61
N GLY A 12 7.59 10.87 11.85
CA GLY A 12 6.19 11.24 12.12
C GLY A 12 5.74 12.59 11.56
N ASN A 13 6.61 13.35 10.89
CA ASN A 13 6.35 14.66 10.30
C ASN A 13 6.51 14.71 8.77
N SER A 14 6.98 13.65 8.11
CA SER A 14 7.29 13.66 6.67
C SER A 14 6.33 12.75 5.87
N GLN A 15 5.70 13.30 4.81
CA GLN A 15 4.92 12.52 3.82
C GLN A 15 5.79 11.81 2.76
N PHE A 16 7.09 12.13 2.72
CA PHE A 16 8.06 11.52 1.83
C PHE A 16 9.17 10.88 2.65
N PRO A 17 9.76 9.78 2.18
CA PRO A 17 10.78 9.07 2.94
C PRO A 17 12.02 9.94 3.15
N SER A 18 12.21 10.40 4.39
CA SER A 18 13.38 11.19 4.81
C SER A 18 14.56 10.30 5.23
N LEU A 19 14.30 9.02 5.57
CA LEU A 19 15.27 8.08 6.15
C LEU A 19 15.83 7.02 5.16
N GLY A 20 15.44 7.06 3.89
CA GLY A 20 15.88 6.11 2.86
C GLY A 20 15.09 4.80 2.82
N SER A 21 15.38 3.95 1.82
CA SER A 21 14.83 2.60 1.70
C SER A 21 15.85 1.56 2.14
N ILE A 22 15.43 0.61 2.97
CA ILE A 22 16.27 -0.52 3.37
C ILE A 22 15.61 -1.79 2.86
N ARG A 23 16.38 -2.59 2.13
CA ARG A 23 16.01 -3.96 1.77
C ARG A 23 16.11 -4.84 3.00
N LEU A 24 15.00 -5.45 3.39
CA LEU A 24 14.95 -6.39 4.50
C LEU A 24 14.53 -7.76 4.00
N ASP A 25 15.46 -8.71 4.10
CA ASP A 25 15.07 -10.09 4.38
C ASP A 25 14.49 -10.06 5.81
N VAL A 26 13.28 -10.63 6.01
CA VAL A 26 12.55 -10.80 7.29
C VAL A 26 13.40 -10.41 8.48
N PRO A 27 13.09 -9.32 9.22
CA PRO A 27 14.04 -8.58 10.04
C PRO A 27 14.93 -9.53 10.84
N THR A 28 16.08 -9.84 10.26
CA THR A 28 17.09 -10.62 10.93
C THR A 28 17.89 -9.57 11.69
N PRO A 29 17.96 -9.65 13.02
CA PRO A 29 18.54 -8.60 13.87
C PRO A 29 20.06 -8.42 13.68
N THR A 30 20.65 -8.94 12.60
CA THR A 30 22.08 -8.93 12.32
C THR A 30 22.58 -7.65 11.67
N ASN A 31 21.70 -6.78 11.16
CA ASN A 31 22.12 -5.47 10.65
C ASN A 31 21.81 -4.36 11.67
N GLU A 32 22.84 -3.92 12.39
CA GLU A 32 22.72 -2.94 13.49
C GLU A 32 22.09 -1.61 13.05
N ASN A 33 22.35 -1.16 11.83
CA ASN A 33 21.76 0.07 11.28
C ASN A 33 20.25 -0.06 11.12
N VAL A 34 19.78 -1.22 10.64
CA VAL A 34 18.36 -1.52 10.50
C VAL A 34 17.67 -1.53 11.85
N LEU A 35 18.29 -2.18 12.83
CA LEU A 35 17.71 -2.30 14.16
C LEU A 35 17.59 -0.92 14.82
N SER A 36 18.60 -0.06 14.66
CA SER A 36 18.58 1.32 15.15
C SER A 36 17.46 2.16 14.51
N LEU A 37 17.30 2.10 13.18
CA LEU A 37 16.18 2.78 12.51
C LEU A 37 14.83 2.22 12.97
N TYR A 38 14.67 0.89 13.01
CA TYR A 38 13.44 0.24 13.45
C TYR A 38 13.03 0.64 14.88
N CYS A 39 14.00 0.74 15.79
CA CYS A 39 13.76 1.18 17.16
C CYS A 39 13.27 2.64 17.24
N SER A 40 13.72 3.52 16.34
CA SER A 40 13.43 4.95 16.38
C SER A 40 12.18 5.39 15.59
N VAL A 41 11.61 4.54 14.73
CA VAL A 41 10.41 4.88 13.95
C VAL A 41 9.11 4.46 14.61
N HIS A 42 8.04 5.20 14.32
CA HIS A 42 6.68 4.88 14.75
C HIS A 42 5.80 4.37 13.60
N TYR A 43 6.28 4.47 12.36
CA TYR A 43 5.52 4.14 11.17
C TYR A 43 6.43 3.49 10.12
N ILE A 44 6.00 2.36 9.55
CA ILE A 44 6.70 1.59 8.54
C ILE A 44 5.77 1.31 7.37
N VAL A 45 6.27 1.52 6.15
CA VAL A 45 5.63 1.06 4.92
C VAL A 45 6.40 -0.15 4.39
N LEU A 46 5.71 -1.27 4.25
CA LEU A 46 6.15 -2.45 3.50
C LEU A 46 5.68 -2.30 2.05
N ILE A 47 6.56 -2.49 1.08
CA ILE A 47 6.17 -2.52 -0.33
C ILE A 47 6.37 -3.93 -0.87
N SER A 48 5.26 -4.50 -1.35
CA SER A 48 5.25 -5.74 -2.14
C SER A 48 5.58 -5.44 -3.58
N VAL A 49 6.39 -6.30 -4.18
CA VAL A 49 6.49 -6.44 -5.62
C VAL A 49 5.67 -7.65 -6.04
N ASP A 50 5.26 -7.71 -7.31
CA ASP A 50 4.53 -8.86 -7.83
C ASP A 50 5.42 -10.11 -7.79
N HIS A 51 4.91 -11.13 -7.13
CA HIS A 51 5.55 -12.44 -6.99
C HIS A 51 4.66 -13.51 -7.58
N ASP A 52 4.42 -13.39 -8.89
CA ASP A 52 3.59 -14.32 -9.68
C ASP A 52 4.14 -15.77 -9.67
N ASP A 53 5.40 -15.92 -9.26
CA ASP A 53 6.07 -17.20 -9.05
C ASP A 53 5.66 -17.89 -7.74
N LEU A 54 4.97 -17.19 -6.84
CA LEU A 54 4.48 -17.73 -5.58
C LEU A 54 2.97 -17.96 -5.59
N PRO A 55 2.48 -19.07 -5.00
CA PRO A 55 1.05 -19.38 -4.97
C PRO A 55 0.16 -18.34 -4.29
N ASP A 56 0.71 -17.56 -3.36
CA ASP A 56 -0.02 -16.53 -2.59
C ASP A 56 0.44 -15.10 -2.94
N GLY A 57 1.18 -14.93 -4.03
CA GLY A 57 1.77 -13.66 -4.44
C GLY A 57 2.71 -13.03 -3.40
N GLY A 58 3.20 -13.80 -2.42
CA GLY A 58 4.04 -13.34 -1.32
C GLY A 58 3.28 -12.84 -0.09
N SER A 59 1.95 -12.87 -0.08
CA SER A 59 1.13 -12.36 1.02
C SER A 59 1.52 -12.95 2.39
N GLY A 60 1.79 -14.25 2.46
CA GLY A 60 2.13 -14.95 3.70
C GLY A 60 3.40 -14.41 4.35
N HIS A 61 4.41 -14.09 3.53
CA HIS A 61 5.66 -13.48 4.00
C HIS A 61 5.45 -12.07 4.56
N PHE A 62 4.60 -11.25 3.91
CA PHE A 62 4.23 -9.93 4.46
C PHE A 62 3.45 -10.08 5.76
N ALA A 63 2.50 -11.03 5.82
CA ALA A 63 1.73 -11.30 7.02
C ALA A 63 2.62 -11.76 8.20
N GLU A 64 3.61 -12.62 7.95
CA GLU A 64 4.59 -13.04 8.96
C GLU A 64 5.48 -11.88 9.41
N THR A 65 5.92 -11.04 8.47
CA THR A 65 6.70 -9.85 8.77
C THR A 65 5.93 -8.88 9.67
N VAL A 66 4.67 -8.60 9.35
CA VAL A 66 3.79 -7.77 10.18
C VAL A 66 3.58 -8.38 11.57
N ARG A 67 3.29 -9.67 11.66
CA ARG A 67 3.13 -10.37 12.95
C ARG A 67 4.39 -10.28 13.81
N ALA A 68 5.56 -10.48 13.21
CA ALA A 68 6.84 -10.37 13.89
C ALA A 68 7.09 -8.95 14.40
N MET A 69 6.85 -7.93 13.56
CA MET A 69 6.99 -6.51 13.94
C MET A 69 6.02 -6.13 15.06
N LYS A 70 4.75 -6.51 14.97
CA LYS A 70 3.75 -6.23 16.00
C LYS A 70 4.03 -6.96 17.32
N LYS A 71 4.68 -8.11 17.27
CA LYS A 71 5.14 -8.81 18.48
C LYS A 71 6.29 -8.07 19.17
N SER A 72 7.23 -7.50 18.42
CA SER A 72 8.37 -6.76 18.98
C SER A 72 8.03 -5.33 19.40
N LYS A 73 7.15 -4.66 18.66
CA LYS A 73 6.78 -3.25 18.86
C LYS A 73 5.28 -3.05 18.56
N PRO A 74 4.37 -3.41 19.47
CA PRO A 74 2.92 -3.40 19.21
C PRO A 74 2.37 -2.04 18.77
N GLU A 75 3.00 -0.96 19.21
CA GLU A 75 2.63 0.43 18.93
C GLU A 75 3.09 0.94 17.55
N ILE A 76 3.95 0.20 16.84
CA ILE A 76 4.40 0.60 15.51
C ILE A 76 3.23 0.53 14.53
N MET A 77 3.01 1.57 13.75
CA MET A 77 2.05 1.53 12.65
C MET A 77 2.69 0.86 11.44
N ALA A 78 2.00 -0.14 10.90
CA ALA A 78 2.40 -0.87 9.70
C ALA A 78 1.41 -0.61 8.56
N GLU A 79 1.91 -0.01 7.48
CA GLU A 79 1.26 0.06 6.19
C GLU A 79 1.89 -0.97 5.24
N CYS A 80 1.09 -1.64 4.43
CA CYS A 80 1.59 -2.50 3.36
C CYS A 80 0.99 -2.03 2.03
N LEU A 81 1.84 -1.57 1.10
CA LEU A 81 1.50 -1.35 -0.29
C LEU A 81 1.63 -2.68 -1.04
N THR A 82 0.49 -3.23 -1.45
CA THR A 82 0.39 -4.59 -2.00
C THR A 82 0.24 -4.59 -3.51
N SER A 83 0.65 -5.71 -4.11
CA SER A 83 0.10 -6.14 -5.40
C SER A 83 -1.39 -6.45 -5.29
N ASP A 84 -2.01 -6.87 -6.39
CA ASP A 84 -3.37 -7.38 -6.40
C ASP A 84 -3.47 -8.87 -6.03
N PHE A 85 -2.33 -9.53 -5.76
CA PHE A 85 -2.20 -10.97 -5.53
C PHE A 85 -2.88 -11.83 -6.61
N GLN A 86 -2.92 -11.36 -7.86
CA GLN A 86 -3.65 -11.99 -8.96
C GLN A 86 -5.15 -12.23 -8.64
N GLY A 87 -5.74 -11.41 -7.77
CA GLY A 87 -7.11 -11.56 -7.31
C GLY A 87 -7.32 -12.65 -6.25
N ASP A 88 -6.27 -13.21 -5.66
CA ASP A 88 -6.39 -14.17 -4.56
C ASP A 88 -6.90 -13.47 -3.28
N LEU A 89 -8.19 -13.62 -3.02
CA LEU A 89 -8.86 -13.04 -1.87
C LEU A 89 -8.48 -13.70 -0.53
N GLU A 90 -7.98 -14.94 -0.53
CA GLU A 90 -7.44 -15.57 0.67
C GLU A 90 -6.07 -14.97 1.02
N ALA A 91 -5.24 -14.68 0.02
CA ALA A 91 -4.00 -13.92 0.20
C ALA A 91 -4.30 -12.52 0.79
N VAL A 92 -5.31 -11.82 0.28
CA VAL A 92 -5.75 -10.53 0.83
C VAL A 92 -6.19 -10.67 2.30
N SER A 93 -7.03 -11.65 2.61
CA SER A 93 -7.52 -11.92 3.97
C SER A 93 -6.38 -12.22 4.95
N MET A 94 -5.41 -13.02 4.52
CA MET A 94 -4.26 -13.40 5.34
C MET A 94 -3.42 -12.19 5.76
N LEU A 95 -3.15 -11.29 4.82
CA LEU A 95 -2.40 -10.07 5.12
C LEU A 95 -3.22 -9.09 5.96
N ALA A 96 -4.51 -8.88 5.64
CA ALA A 96 -5.38 -8.00 6.40
C ALA A 96 -5.49 -8.40 7.89
N ASN A 97 -5.51 -9.70 8.16
CA ASN A 97 -5.62 -10.26 9.52
C ASN A 97 -4.28 -10.45 10.25
N SER A 98 -3.16 -10.03 9.66
CA SER A 98 -1.81 -10.19 10.25
C SER A 98 -1.51 -9.26 11.44
N GLY A 99 -2.42 -8.32 11.74
CA GLY A 99 -2.15 -7.20 12.64
C GLY A 99 -1.79 -5.90 11.89
N LEU A 100 -1.88 -5.90 10.56
CA LEU A 100 -1.67 -4.71 9.72
C LEU A 100 -2.64 -3.58 10.10
N ASP A 101 -2.16 -2.34 10.08
CA ASP A 101 -2.97 -1.15 10.39
C ASP A 101 -3.55 -0.51 9.13
N ILE A 102 -2.75 -0.44 8.06
CA ILE A 102 -3.15 0.15 6.79
C ILE A 102 -2.82 -0.81 5.65
N PHE A 103 -3.85 -1.16 4.89
CA PHE A 103 -3.72 -1.92 3.65
C PHE A 103 -3.79 -0.95 2.46
N ALA A 104 -2.71 -0.81 1.73
CA ALA A 104 -2.62 0.05 0.56
C ALA A 104 -2.57 -0.79 -0.73
N HIS A 105 -3.40 -0.46 -1.71
CA HIS A 105 -3.32 -1.05 -3.05
C HIS A 105 -3.64 0.04 -4.07
N ASN A 106 -2.74 0.25 -5.02
CA ASN A 106 -2.89 1.27 -6.05
C ASN A 106 -3.74 0.74 -7.20
N ILE A 107 -4.68 1.56 -7.65
CA ILE A 107 -5.40 1.29 -8.91
C ILE A 107 -4.62 1.78 -10.14
N GLU A 108 -3.50 2.47 -9.92
CA GLU A 108 -2.54 3.01 -10.90
C GLU A 108 -3.13 4.06 -11.86
N THR A 109 -4.18 3.80 -12.64
CA THR A 109 -4.78 4.77 -13.56
C THR A 109 -6.25 4.48 -13.85
N VAL A 110 -7.06 5.51 -14.12
CA VAL A 110 -8.44 5.31 -14.60
C VAL A 110 -8.51 4.67 -15.99
N ASN A 111 -7.42 4.76 -16.76
CA ASN A 111 -7.34 4.24 -18.13
C ASN A 111 -6.93 2.75 -18.18
N ALA A 112 -6.88 2.07 -17.04
CA ALA A 112 -6.58 0.65 -16.97
C ALA A 112 -7.64 -0.17 -17.72
N SER A 113 -7.29 -1.40 -18.10
CA SER A 113 -8.32 -2.32 -18.61
C SER A 113 -9.38 -2.54 -17.53
N ARG A 114 -10.63 -2.74 -17.96
CA ARG A 114 -11.75 -2.93 -17.04
C ARG A 114 -11.51 -4.11 -16.09
N GLU A 115 -10.90 -5.19 -16.58
CA GLU A 115 -10.55 -6.37 -15.79
C GLU A 115 -9.56 -6.04 -14.67
N ILE A 116 -8.47 -5.30 -14.97
CA ILE A 116 -7.48 -4.89 -13.97
C ILE A 116 -8.13 -3.98 -12.93
N TYR A 117 -8.93 -3.00 -13.37
CA TYR A 117 -9.61 -2.07 -12.48
C TYR A 117 -10.59 -2.78 -11.54
N GLU A 118 -11.41 -3.70 -12.07
CA GLU A 118 -12.35 -4.48 -11.28
C GLU A 118 -11.62 -5.41 -10.28
N GLN A 119 -10.48 -5.98 -10.67
CA GLN A 119 -9.64 -6.78 -9.77
C GLN A 119 -9.09 -5.93 -8.62
N SER A 120 -8.50 -4.76 -8.90
CA SER A 120 -8.02 -3.85 -7.85
C SER A 120 -9.13 -3.39 -6.90
N LEU A 121 -10.33 -3.13 -7.43
CA LEU A 121 -11.51 -2.83 -6.61
C LEU A 121 -11.91 -4.03 -5.74
N SER A 122 -11.86 -5.25 -6.28
CA SER A 122 -12.20 -6.46 -5.52
C SER A 122 -11.26 -6.67 -4.33
N VAL A 123 -9.97 -6.40 -4.49
CA VAL A 123 -8.96 -6.44 -3.42
C VAL A 123 -9.30 -5.45 -2.32
N LEU A 124 -9.49 -4.17 -2.66
CA LEU A 124 -9.80 -3.10 -1.69
C LEU A 124 -11.12 -3.36 -0.95
N LYS A 125 -12.14 -3.83 -1.67
CA LYS A 125 -13.44 -4.20 -1.10
C LYS A 125 -13.29 -5.39 -0.14
N HIS A 126 -12.60 -6.44 -0.56
CA HIS A 126 -12.42 -7.65 0.24
C HIS A 126 -11.63 -7.37 1.51
N THR A 127 -10.58 -6.55 1.44
CA THR A 127 -9.82 -6.12 2.63
C THR A 127 -10.71 -5.52 3.73
N LYS A 128 -11.71 -4.69 3.37
CA LYS A 128 -12.67 -4.13 4.32
C LYS A 128 -13.59 -5.17 4.94
N LEU A 129 -13.92 -6.23 4.20
CA LEU A 129 -14.72 -7.35 4.67
C LEU A 129 -13.90 -8.29 5.55
N SER A 130 -12.61 -8.48 5.25
CA SER A 130 -11.72 -9.41 5.96
C SER A 130 -11.41 -8.97 7.40
N LYS A 131 -11.38 -7.66 7.68
CA LYS A 131 -11.11 -7.11 9.02
C LYS A 131 -11.88 -5.82 9.27
N GLU A 132 -12.76 -5.86 10.27
CA GLU A 132 -13.48 -4.66 10.73
C GLU A 132 -12.51 -3.57 11.17
N GLY A 133 -12.78 -2.33 10.76
CA GLY A 133 -11.93 -1.18 11.07
C GLY A 133 -10.64 -1.09 10.25
N MET A 134 -10.38 -2.02 9.32
CA MET A 134 -9.19 -1.92 8.46
C MET A 134 -9.18 -0.61 7.67
N ILE A 135 -8.06 0.11 7.72
CA ILE A 135 -7.86 1.31 6.91
C ILE A 135 -7.37 0.84 5.55
N THR A 136 -8.08 1.23 4.49
CA THR A 136 -7.66 1.02 3.11
C THR A 136 -7.17 2.33 2.51
N LYS A 137 -6.10 2.22 1.73
CA LYS A 137 -5.50 3.34 1.01
C LYS A 137 -5.29 2.97 -0.44
N THR A 138 -5.48 3.92 -1.34
CA THR A 138 -5.14 3.76 -2.76
C THR A 138 -4.42 4.99 -3.26
N SER A 139 -3.83 4.88 -4.43
CA SER A 139 -3.40 6.04 -5.19
C SER A 139 -3.73 5.87 -6.66
N ILE A 140 -3.82 7.01 -7.33
CA ILE A 140 -4.11 7.10 -8.76
C ILE A 140 -3.09 8.02 -9.44
N MET A 141 -2.55 7.58 -10.56
CA MET A 141 -1.71 8.41 -11.41
C MET A 141 -2.56 9.28 -12.33
N LEU A 142 -2.20 10.56 -12.37
CA LEU A 142 -2.82 11.58 -13.20
C LEU A 142 -1.84 12.08 -14.27
N GLY A 143 -2.39 12.61 -15.36
CA GLY A 143 -1.64 13.09 -16.53
C GLY A 143 -1.35 12.00 -17.56
N LEU A 144 -2.12 10.92 -17.57
CA LEU A 144 -2.00 9.79 -18.50
C LEU A 144 -3.08 9.82 -19.61
N GLY A 145 -3.74 10.96 -19.78
CA GLY A 145 -4.75 11.19 -20.81
C GLY A 145 -6.19 10.98 -20.34
N GLU A 146 -6.39 10.83 -19.03
CA GLU A 146 -7.71 10.78 -18.41
C GLU A 146 -8.48 12.10 -18.56
N THR A 147 -9.80 11.99 -18.60
CA THR A 147 -10.72 13.11 -18.52
C THR A 147 -11.16 13.36 -17.08
N ASP A 148 -11.59 14.59 -16.79
CA ASP A 148 -12.11 14.95 -15.46
C ASP A 148 -13.35 14.11 -15.07
N ASP A 149 -14.13 13.65 -16.05
CA ASP A 149 -15.33 12.84 -15.78
C ASP A 149 -14.98 11.38 -15.48
N GLU A 150 -14.02 10.78 -16.18
CA GLU A 150 -13.46 9.47 -15.84
C GLU A 150 -12.84 9.48 -14.43
N LEU A 151 -12.14 10.56 -14.09
CA LEU A 151 -11.59 10.73 -12.74
C LEU A 151 -12.71 10.80 -11.70
N LYS A 152 -13.74 11.64 -11.90
CA LYS A 152 -14.87 11.73 -10.96
C LYS A 152 -15.58 10.39 -10.76
N GLU A 153 -15.79 9.64 -11.84
CA GLU A 153 -16.41 8.31 -11.78
C GLU A 153 -15.56 7.35 -10.96
N ALA A 154 -14.25 7.28 -11.23
CA ALA A 154 -13.33 6.44 -10.46
C ALA A 154 -13.32 6.83 -8.98
N MET A 155 -13.26 8.13 -8.66
CA MET A 155 -13.28 8.63 -7.28
C MET A 155 -14.60 8.26 -6.56
N ALA A 156 -15.73 8.25 -7.28
CA ALA A 156 -17.02 7.83 -6.74
C ALA A 156 -17.03 6.33 -6.41
N HIS A 157 -16.49 5.49 -7.30
CA HIS A 157 -16.37 4.04 -7.07
C HIS A 157 -15.44 3.71 -5.90
N LEU A 158 -14.31 4.41 -5.80
CA LEU A 158 -13.29 4.13 -4.77
C LEU A 158 -13.73 4.57 -3.38
N ARG A 159 -14.49 5.66 -3.24
CA ARG A 159 -14.93 6.21 -1.93
C ARG A 159 -15.68 5.22 -1.06
N VAL A 160 -16.30 4.19 -1.65
CA VAL A 160 -17.04 3.16 -0.91
C VAL A 160 -16.08 2.15 -0.23
N HIS A 161 -14.86 2.01 -0.76
CA HIS A 161 -13.91 0.96 -0.37
C HIS A 161 -12.58 1.50 0.15
N VAL A 162 -12.32 2.79 -0.03
CA VAL A 162 -11.05 3.46 0.26
C VAL A 162 -11.24 4.58 1.27
N GLN A 163 -10.45 4.56 2.34
CA GLN A 163 -10.49 5.63 3.35
C GLN A 163 -9.57 6.80 3.01
N TYR A 164 -8.40 6.52 2.42
CA TYR A 164 -7.43 7.54 2.02
C TYR A 164 -6.99 7.34 0.57
N MET A 165 -6.91 8.42 -0.18
CA MET A 165 -6.54 8.39 -1.59
C MET A 165 -5.53 9.48 -1.89
N PHE A 166 -4.50 9.13 -2.64
CA PHE A 166 -3.43 10.03 -3.06
C PHE A 166 -3.39 10.15 -4.59
N GLU A 167 -3.10 11.35 -5.07
CA GLU A 167 -2.91 11.63 -6.49
C GLU A 167 -1.40 11.71 -6.78
N HIS A 168 -0.94 10.98 -7.78
CA HIS A 168 0.44 11.06 -8.26
C HIS A 168 0.47 11.62 -9.68
N TYR A 169 1.09 12.79 -9.88
CA TYR A 169 1.16 13.41 -11.20
C TYR A 169 2.38 12.87 -11.97
N TYR A 170 2.14 12.26 -13.13
CA TYR A 170 3.18 11.67 -13.99
C TYR A 170 4.11 12.73 -14.60
N HIS A 171 3.64 13.98 -14.73
CA HIS A 171 4.43 15.11 -15.22
C HIS A 171 4.49 16.25 -14.20
N ILE A 172 5.71 16.59 -13.74
CA ILE A 172 6.02 17.96 -13.37
C ILE A 172 5.86 18.78 -14.66
N LEU A 173 4.82 19.63 -14.72
CA LEU A 173 4.40 20.54 -15.81
C LEU A 173 3.15 20.10 -16.61
N LYS A 174 1.96 20.36 -16.04
CA LYS A 174 0.90 21.25 -16.58
C LYS A 174 -0.50 20.88 -16.05
N ARG A 175 -0.82 21.31 -14.84
CA ARG A 175 -2.12 21.91 -14.45
C ARG A 175 -2.09 22.24 -12.95
N TYR A 176 -1.76 23.48 -12.63
CA TYR A 176 -2.22 24.08 -11.37
C TYR A 176 -3.69 24.42 -11.60
N ILE A 177 -4.60 23.61 -11.07
CA ILE A 177 -6.02 23.99 -10.98
C ILE A 177 -6.22 24.58 -9.59
N HIS A 178 -6.47 25.88 -9.53
CA HIS A 178 -6.85 26.55 -8.28
C HIS A 178 -8.18 25.97 -7.76
N PRO A 179 -8.34 25.76 -6.44
CA PRO A 179 -9.66 25.47 -5.88
C PRO A 179 -10.61 26.64 -6.20
N PRO A 180 -11.85 26.38 -6.63
CA PRO A 180 -12.82 27.45 -6.86
C PRO A 180 -13.23 28.02 -5.50
N TYR A 181 -12.65 29.16 -5.14
CA TYR A 181 -13.28 30.09 -4.22
C TYR A 181 -13.90 31.23 -5.02
N SER A 182 -15.23 31.20 -5.11
CA SER A 182 -16.10 32.37 -5.24
C SER A 182 -17.43 32.02 -4.61
#